data_AF-A0A938IJV7-F1
#
_entry.id   AF-A0A938IJV7-F1
#
_cell.length_a   1.000
_cell.length_b   1.000
_cell.length_c   1.000
_cell.angle_alpha   90.00
_cell.angle_beta   90.00
_cell.angle_gamma   90.00
#
_symmetry.space_group_name_H-M   'P 1'
#
loop_
_entity.id
_entity.type
_entity.pdbx_description
1 polymer ?
#
loop_
_entity_poly.entity_id
_entity_poly.type
_entity_poly.pdbx_seq_one_letter_code
_entity_poly.pdbx_strand_id
1 'polypeptide(L)'
;MPITIACRCGQKLNVKDELAGKRVKCPKCGAALSIPGSDPSVAGSARGDARAAPASKAAHRRQDDAFDEIGLILRGEGEAECPSCRSAVPKNAVLCVNCGYNFQSGQRIQTLGKSQADPEPRTAEVKTKSEVDKMIEFAEDELEKEPVKQDLGYGSRSSAWVITLIMIAIFGVVLAGGMAFFNHVEGEAATKAREKAAKSR
;
A
#
# COMPACT_ATOMS: atom_id res chain seq x y z
N MET A 1 7.72 3.08 50.59
CA MET A 1 6.58 3.86 50.06
C MET A 1 5.62 2.89 49.37
N PRO A 2 4.29 3.11 49.32
CA PRO A 2 3.40 2.17 48.63
C PRO A 2 3.40 2.41 47.11
N ILE A 3 3.62 1.37 46.31
CA ILE A 3 3.49 1.43 44.85
C ILE A 3 2.05 1.08 44.51
N THR A 4 1.31 2.04 43.94
CA THR A 4 -0.03 1.79 43.41
C THR A 4 0.07 1.27 41.98
N ILE A 5 -0.32 0.01 41.77
CA ILE A 5 -0.39 -0.60 40.43
C ILE A 5 -1.84 -0.87 40.04
N ALA A 6 -2.18 -0.62 38.78
CA ALA A 6 -3.50 -0.95 38.22
C ALA A 6 -3.46 -2.33 37.57
N CYS A 7 -4.33 -3.24 38.02
CA CYS A 7 -4.56 -4.51 37.34
C CYS A 7 -5.40 -4.28 36.08
N ARG A 8 -5.22 -5.12 35.05
CA ARG A 8 -6.06 -5.14 33.84
C ARG A 8 -7.55 -5.39 34.12
N CYS A 9 -7.89 -5.96 35.28
CA CYS A 9 -9.28 -6.09 35.74
C CYS A 9 -9.87 -4.79 36.33
N GLY A 10 -9.14 -3.66 36.26
CA GLY A 10 -9.57 -2.36 36.77
C GLY A 10 -9.28 -2.10 38.25
N GLN A 11 -8.75 -3.09 38.99
CA GLN A 11 -8.47 -2.95 40.41
C GLN A 11 -7.12 -2.24 40.66
N LYS A 12 -7.13 -1.17 41.44
CA LYS A 12 -5.92 -0.54 41.98
C LYS A 12 -5.46 -1.34 43.20
N LEU A 13 -4.23 -1.84 43.17
CA LEU A 13 -3.61 -2.57 44.26
C LEU A 13 -2.46 -1.74 44.82
N ASN A 14 -2.49 -1.49 46.13
CA ASN A 14 -1.36 -0.91 46.84
C ASN A 14 -0.47 -2.04 47.33
N VAL A 15 0.72 -2.14 46.76
CA VAL A 15 1.69 -3.17 47.11
C VAL A 15 2.92 -2.51 47.72
N LYS A 16 3.49 -3.15 48.74
CA LYS A 16 4.74 -2.68 49.36
C LYS A 16 5.91 -2.83 48.38
N ASP A 17 6.87 -1.91 48.46
CA ASP A 17 8.11 -1.92 47.65
C ASP A 17 8.87 -3.25 47.69
N GLU A 18 8.77 -4.01 48.79
CA GLU A 18 9.44 -5.31 48.97
C GLU A 18 9.03 -6.38 47.94
N LEU A 19 7.90 -6.17 47.25
CA LEU A 19 7.40 -7.05 46.19
C LEU A 19 7.70 -6.52 44.78
N ALA A 20 8.42 -5.39 44.66
CA ALA A 20 8.91 -4.88 43.39
C ALA A 20 9.76 -5.95 42.66
N GLY A 21 9.48 -6.17 41.37
CA GLY A 21 10.12 -7.22 40.57
C GLY A 21 9.58 -8.64 40.77
N LYS A 22 8.66 -8.88 41.73
CA LYS A 22 8.01 -10.19 41.94
C LYS A 22 6.64 -10.24 41.25
N ARG A 23 6.17 -11.47 40.97
CA ARG A 23 4.82 -11.73 40.43
C ARG A 23 3.85 -11.99 41.57
N VAL A 24 2.80 -11.18 41.66
CA VAL A 24 1.74 -11.32 42.67
C VAL A 24 0.41 -11.63 42.00
N LYS A 25 -0.43 -12.42 42.66
CA LYS A 25 -1.74 -12.80 42.13
C LYS A 25 -2.79 -11.75 42.52
N CYS A 26 -3.58 -11.29 41.55
CA CYS A 26 -4.67 -10.36 41.82
C CYS A 26 -5.80 -11.07 42.60
N PRO A 27 -6.24 -10.56 43.76
CA PRO A 27 -7.29 -11.19 44.55
C PRO A 27 -8.68 -11.10 43.90
N LYS A 28 -8.87 -10.21 42.90
CA LYS A 28 -10.17 -10.00 42.23
C LYS A 28 -10.37 -10.86 40.98
N CYS A 29 -9.32 -11.07 40.19
CA CYS A 29 -9.41 -11.80 38.92
C CYS A 29 -8.48 -13.02 38.84
N GLY A 30 -7.66 -13.26 39.87
CA GLY A 30 -6.70 -14.37 39.90
C GLY A 30 -5.52 -14.25 38.95
N ALA A 31 -5.42 -13.17 38.16
CA ALA A 31 -4.33 -12.98 37.20
C ALA A 31 -2.99 -12.68 37.90
N ALA A 32 -1.90 -13.26 37.42
CA ALA A 32 -0.55 -12.98 37.90
C ALA A 32 -0.06 -11.64 37.29
N LEU A 33 0.24 -10.66 38.14
CA LEU A 33 0.73 -9.34 37.76
C LEU A 33 2.19 -9.21 38.18
N SER A 34 3.03 -8.69 37.30
CA SER A 34 4.42 -8.33 37.62
C SER A 34 4.47 -6.90 38.12
N ILE A 35 5.04 -6.67 39.30
CA ILE A 35 5.20 -5.31 39.84
C ILE A 35 6.46 -4.71 39.21
N PRO A 36 6.38 -3.61 38.45
CA PRO A 36 7.54 -2.98 37.87
C PRO A 36 8.48 -2.51 39.00
N GLY A 37 9.70 -3.03 39.01
CA GLY A 37 10.77 -2.52 39.86
C GLY A 37 11.17 -1.12 39.38
N SER A 38 11.48 -0.25 40.32
CA SER A 38 11.97 1.09 40.02
C SER A 38 13.38 1.01 39.44
N ASP A 39 13.48 0.90 38.11
CA ASP A 39 14.62 1.37 37.33
C ASP A 39 14.11 1.82 35.94
N PRO A 40 13.98 3.14 35.69
CA PRO A 40 13.70 3.64 34.36
C PRO A 40 15.02 3.65 33.57
N SER A 41 15.33 2.56 32.86
CA SER A 41 16.41 2.59 31.86
C SER A 41 16.06 1.74 30.65
N VAL A 42 15.62 2.44 29.61
CA VAL A 42 15.58 1.95 28.24
C VAL A 42 17.00 2.10 27.70
N ALA A 43 17.78 1.01 27.62
CA ALA A 43 19.00 0.95 26.80
C ALA A 43 19.48 -0.50 26.58
N GLY A 44 19.29 -0.99 25.35
CA GLY A 44 20.30 -1.77 24.62
C GLY A 44 20.51 -3.25 24.96
N SER A 45 20.23 -4.11 23.98
CA SER A 45 21.29 -5.00 23.49
C SER A 45 21.06 -5.33 22.02
N ALA A 46 21.84 -4.66 21.18
CA ALA A 46 22.14 -5.06 19.81
C ALA A 46 23.61 -5.55 19.79
N ARG A 47 23.87 -6.54 18.91
CA ARG A 47 25.16 -7.21 18.52
C ARG A 47 25.48 -8.49 19.33
N GLY A 48 26.02 -9.57 18.77
CA GLY A 48 26.39 -10.01 17.40
C GLY A 48 25.90 -11.46 17.20
N ASP A 49 26.06 -12.17 16.07
CA ASP A 49 27.30 -12.41 15.34
C ASP A 49 27.02 -12.79 13.87
N ALA A 50 27.95 -12.39 12.99
CA ALA A 50 28.01 -12.81 11.60
C ALA A 50 28.91 -14.05 11.47
N ARG A 51 28.36 -15.17 10.98
CA ARG A 51 29.14 -16.19 10.25
C ARG A 51 28.24 -16.87 9.19
N ALA A 52 28.72 -16.79 7.95
CA ALA A 52 28.46 -17.64 6.79
C ALA A 52 27.01 -17.86 6.31
N ALA A 53 26.71 -17.31 5.14
CA ALA A 53 25.55 -17.67 4.33
C ALA A 53 25.66 -19.10 3.78
N PRO A 54 24.53 -19.79 3.52
CA PRO A 54 24.43 -20.68 2.37
C PRO A 54 23.77 -19.95 1.19
N ALA A 55 24.28 -20.27 0.01
CA ALA A 55 24.06 -19.66 -1.29
C ALA A 55 22.65 -19.84 -1.90
N SER A 56 21.58 -19.83 -1.10
CA SER A 56 20.19 -19.81 -1.62
C SER A 56 19.61 -18.40 -1.72
N LYS A 57 20.14 -17.42 -0.99
CA LYS A 57 19.62 -16.03 -0.98
C LYS A 57 19.81 -15.29 -2.30
N ALA A 58 20.77 -15.69 -3.14
CA ALA A 58 21.00 -15.07 -4.45
C ALA A 58 20.00 -15.57 -5.52
N ALA A 59 19.44 -16.78 -5.35
CA ALA A 59 18.43 -17.32 -6.24
C ALA A 59 17.02 -16.76 -5.92
N HIS A 60 16.71 -16.57 -4.64
CA HIS A 60 15.42 -16.02 -4.22
C HIS A 60 15.26 -14.53 -4.54
N ARG A 61 16.32 -13.71 -4.40
CA ARG A 61 16.24 -12.27 -4.70
C ARG A 61 15.81 -11.95 -6.13
N ARG A 62 16.19 -12.77 -7.12
CA ARG A 62 15.79 -12.52 -8.53
C ARG A 62 14.35 -12.91 -8.83
N GLN A 63 13.75 -13.76 -8.00
CA GLN A 63 12.36 -14.16 -8.16
C GLN A 63 11.46 -13.14 -7.45
N ASP A 64 11.81 -12.72 -6.24
CA ASP A 64 10.98 -11.82 -5.42
C ASP A 64 10.71 -10.46 -6.11
N ASP A 65 11.71 -9.84 -6.76
CA ASP A 65 11.55 -8.55 -7.46
C ASP A 65 10.55 -8.59 -8.64
N ALA A 66 10.36 -9.76 -9.27
CA ALA A 66 9.39 -9.93 -10.36
C ALA A 66 7.97 -10.21 -9.86
N PHE A 67 7.83 -10.74 -8.64
CA PHE A 67 6.54 -11.06 -8.05
C PHE A 67 5.88 -9.82 -7.39
N ASP A 68 6.67 -8.85 -6.91
CA ASP A 68 6.15 -7.57 -6.39
C ASP A 68 5.50 -6.70 -7.48
N GLU A 69 5.95 -6.77 -8.74
CA GLU A 69 5.34 -6.04 -9.87
C GLU A 69 3.96 -6.60 -10.26
N ILE A 70 3.69 -7.87 -9.94
CA ILE A 70 2.42 -8.57 -10.24
C ILE A 70 1.53 -8.66 -8.97
N GLY A 71 1.98 -8.12 -7.82
CA GLY A 71 1.23 -8.11 -6.56
C GLY A 71 1.12 -9.49 -5.89
N LEU A 72 2.05 -10.41 -6.19
CA LEU A 72 2.06 -11.76 -5.64
C LEU A 72 2.99 -11.82 -4.42
N ILE A 73 2.42 -11.80 -3.22
CA ILE A 73 3.18 -11.96 -1.97
C ILE A 73 3.59 -13.43 -1.79
N LEU A 74 4.83 -13.76 -2.12
CA LEU A 74 5.43 -15.03 -1.75
C LEU A 74 5.57 -15.09 -0.23
N ARG A 75 5.16 -16.22 0.37
CA ARG A 75 5.12 -16.43 1.81
C ARG A 75 6.54 -16.35 2.39
N GLY A 76 6.89 -15.20 2.95
CA GLY A 76 8.21 -14.92 3.50
C GLY A 76 8.51 -15.70 4.78
N GLU A 77 9.79 -15.75 5.15
CA GLU A 77 10.30 -16.30 6.41
C GLU A 77 9.83 -15.45 7.60
N GLY A 78 8.54 -15.52 7.94
CA GLY A 78 7.91 -14.50 8.77
C GLY A 78 6.39 -14.65 8.91
N GLU A 79 5.77 -15.42 8.01
CA GLU A 79 4.32 -15.62 7.97
C GLU A 79 3.89 -16.92 8.66
N ALA A 80 2.97 -16.78 9.63
CA ALA A 80 2.19 -17.86 10.20
C ALA A 80 0.79 -17.89 9.55
N GLU A 81 0.06 -18.99 9.75
CA GLU A 81 -1.35 -19.09 9.38
C GLU A 81 -2.23 -18.71 10.57
N CYS A 82 -3.27 -17.92 10.31
CA CYS A 82 -4.29 -17.70 11.31
C CYS A 82 -5.03 -19.03 11.59
N PRO A 83 -5.08 -19.53 12.84
CA PRO A 83 -5.71 -20.81 13.15
C PRO A 83 -7.24 -20.80 12.95
N SER A 84 -7.84 -19.62 12.80
CA SER A 84 -9.29 -19.49 12.65
C SER A 84 -9.75 -19.38 11.19
N CYS A 85 -9.03 -18.64 10.35
CA CYS A 85 -9.42 -18.42 8.94
C CYS A 85 -8.34 -18.80 7.93
N ARG A 86 -7.18 -19.30 8.39
CA ARG A 86 -6.04 -19.75 7.56
C ARG A 86 -5.41 -18.68 6.66
N SER A 87 -5.69 -17.40 6.88
CA SER A 87 -4.99 -16.33 6.16
C SER A 87 -3.55 -16.24 6.62
N ALA A 88 -2.66 -15.88 5.70
CA ALA A 88 -1.30 -15.49 6.04
C ALA A 88 -1.34 -14.29 7.00
N VAL A 89 -0.57 -14.39 8.08
CA VAL A 89 -0.41 -13.34 9.09
C VAL A 89 1.05 -13.27 9.51
N PRO A 90 1.57 -12.09 9.87
CA PRO A 90 2.94 -11.99 10.37
C PRO A 90 3.06 -12.63 11.76
N LYS A 91 4.22 -13.24 12.06
CA LYS A 91 4.50 -13.95 13.33
C LYS A 91 4.31 -13.09 14.60
N ASN A 92 4.37 -11.77 14.49
CA ASN A 92 4.16 -10.81 15.57
C ASN A 92 2.77 -10.14 15.53
N ALA A 93 1.82 -10.64 14.74
CA ALA A 93 0.46 -10.13 14.71
C ALA A 93 -0.24 -10.32 16.06
N VAL A 94 -0.82 -9.25 16.60
CA VAL A 94 -1.71 -9.32 17.78
C VAL A 94 -3.14 -9.71 17.38
N LEU A 95 -3.57 -9.34 16.18
CA LEU A 95 -4.92 -9.57 15.65
C LEU A 95 -4.86 -9.90 14.15
N CYS A 96 -5.69 -10.85 13.70
CA CYS A 96 -5.91 -11.14 12.29
C CYS A 96 -6.89 -10.12 11.70
N VAL A 97 -6.44 -9.31 10.74
CA VAL A 97 -7.27 -8.29 10.07
C VAL A 97 -8.37 -8.89 9.18
N ASN A 98 -8.20 -10.14 8.73
CA ASN A 98 -9.17 -10.80 7.86
C ASN A 98 -10.39 -11.34 8.64
N CYS A 99 -10.20 -11.80 9.87
CA CYS A 99 -11.25 -12.52 10.59
C CYS A 99 -11.44 -12.12 12.06
N GLY A 100 -10.62 -11.21 12.59
CA GLY A 100 -10.73 -10.76 13.98
C GLY A 100 -10.21 -11.76 15.01
N TYR A 101 -9.44 -12.78 14.61
CA TYR A 101 -8.80 -13.68 15.58
C TYR A 101 -7.69 -12.96 16.34
N ASN A 102 -7.78 -12.91 17.66
CA ASN A 102 -6.77 -12.30 18.51
C ASN A 102 -5.76 -13.36 18.97
N PHE A 103 -4.50 -13.18 18.60
CA PHE A 103 -3.41 -14.12 18.89
C PHE A 103 -2.96 -14.09 20.36
N GLN A 104 -3.30 -13.04 21.11
CA GLN A 104 -3.01 -12.95 22.55
C GLN A 104 -4.06 -13.65 23.41
N SER A 105 -5.34 -13.55 23.05
CA SER A 105 -6.44 -14.18 23.81
C SER A 105 -6.84 -15.55 23.27
N GLY A 106 -6.41 -15.91 22.06
CA GLY A 106 -6.80 -17.14 21.38
C GLY A 106 -8.27 -17.16 20.93
N GLN A 107 -8.98 -16.03 20.98
CA GLN A 107 -10.40 -15.89 20.69
C GLN A 107 -10.64 -14.92 19.53
N ARG A 108 -11.70 -15.16 18.76
CA ARG A 108 -12.19 -14.16 17.79
C ARG A 108 -12.93 -13.08 18.55
N ILE A 109 -12.60 -11.83 18.30
CA ILE A 109 -13.40 -10.73 18.82
C ILE A 109 -14.76 -10.75 18.10
N GLN A 110 -15.83 -10.86 18.88
CA GLN A 110 -17.18 -10.62 18.38
C GLN A 110 -17.47 -9.15 18.60
N THR A 111 -17.81 -8.43 17.53
CA THR A 111 -18.38 -7.10 17.69
C THR A 111 -19.77 -7.26 18.28
N LEU A 112 -20.14 -6.39 19.23
CA LEU A 112 -21.53 -6.25 19.72
C LEU A 112 -22.39 -5.58 18.63
N GLY A 113 -22.41 -6.14 17.43
CA GLY A 113 -23.51 -5.96 16.49
C GLY A 113 -24.58 -6.99 16.86
N LYS A 114 -25.86 -6.61 16.86
CA LYS A 114 -26.98 -7.55 17.03
C LYS A 114 -26.88 -8.66 15.97
N SER A 115 -26.19 -9.75 16.31
CA SER A 115 -26.25 -11.01 15.61
C SER A 115 -27.20 -11.90 16.38
N GLN A 116 -28.50 -11.71 16.13
CA GLN A 116 -29.41 -12.82 16.25
C GLN A 116 -29.45 -13.46 14.87
N ALA A 117 -28.63 -14.50 14.73
CA ALA A 117 -28.98 -15.59 13.86
C ALA A 117 -30.20 -16.28 14.51
N ASP A 118 -31.34 -16.24 13.84
CA ASP A 118 -32.20 -17.42 13.75
C ASP A 118 -32.54 -17.64 12.27
N PRO A 119 -32.62 -18.90 11.82
CA PRO A 119 -32.81 -19.24 10.42
C PRO A 119 -34.25 -18.96 9.98
N GLU A 120 -34.37 -18.35 8.79
CA GLU A 120 -35.47 -18.22 7.82
C GLU A 120 -36.76 -19.09 7.96
N PRO A 121 -37.90 -18.78 7.27
CA PRO A 121 -38.14 -17.73 6.26
C PRO A 121 -39.55 -17.03 6.24
N ARG A 122 -39.70 -16.07 5.31
CA ARG A 122 -40.92 -15.53 4.65
C ARG A 122 -41.73 -14.38 5.28
N THR A 123 -41.66 -13.25 4.56
CA THR A 123 -42.75 -12.31 4.22
C THR A 123 -43.58 -11.70 5.34
N ALA A 124 -43.21 -10.48 5.74
CA ALA A 124 -44.16 -9.43 6.11
C ALA A 124 -43.50 -8.05 5.91
N GLU A 125 -44.23 -7.17 5.26
CA GLU A 125 -43.85 -5.84 4.76
C GLU A 125 -43.27 -4.91 5.84
N VAL A 126 -42.03 -4.43 5.66
CA VAL A 126 -41.58 -3.20 6.32
C VAL A 126 -41.94 -2.03 5.41
N LYS A 127 -43.12 -1.48 5.69
CA LYS A 127 -43.76 -0.37 5.00
C LYS A 127 -43.14 0.95 5.46
N THR A 128 -42.04 1.36 4.83
CA THR A 128 -41.68 2.75 4.43
C THR A 128 -40.21 2.72 4.00
N LYS A 129 -39.92 2.95 2.70
CA LYS A 129 -38.56 3.20 2.20
C LYS A 129 -37.85 4.16 3.16
N SER A 130 -36.71 3.75 3.69
CA SER A 130 -35.92 4.60 4.56
C SER A 130 -35.55 5.88 3.79
N GLU A 131 -35.44 7.00 4.49
CA GLU A 131 -35.04 8.29 3.90
C GLU A 131 -33.73 8.17 3.11
N VAL A 132 -32.88 7.22 3.52
CA VAL A 132 -31.61 6.87 2.89
C VAL A 132 -31.80 6.19 1.53
N ASP A 133 -32.76 5.28 1.37
CA ASP A 133 -33.02 4.63 0.07
C ASP A 133 -33.51 5.65 -0.97
N LYS A 134 -34.26 6.66 -0.55
CA LYS A 134 -34.67 7.77 -1.43
C LYS A 134 -33.50 8.64 -1.85
N MET A 135 -32.53 8.87 -0.96
CA MET A 135 -31.31 9.63 -1.31
C MET A 135 -30.43 8.85 -2.28
N ILE A 136 -30.35 7.52 -2.15
CA ILE A 136 -29.59 6.67 -3.07
C ILE A 136 -30.24 6.66 -4.45
N GLU A 137 -31.56 6.45 -4.52
CA GLU A 137 -32.30 6.44 -5.79
C GLU A 137 -32.29 7.82 -6.48
N PHE A 138 -32.34 8.91 -5.71
CA PHE A 138 -32.18 10.27 -6.24
C PHE A 138 -30.75 10.53 -6.74
N ALA A 139 -29.73 10.05 -6.02
CA ALA A 139 -28.33 10.19 -6.43
C ALA A 139 -28.02 9.39 -7.71
N GLU A 140 -28.63 8.20 -7.88
CA GLU A 140 -28.50 7.41 -9.11
C GLU A 140 -29.15 8.12 -10.32
N ASP A 141 -30.35 8.68 -10.17
CA ASP A 141 -31.05 9.42 -11.23
C ASP A 141 -30.34 10.74 -11.62
N GLU A 142 -29.73 11.43 -10.65
CA GLU A 142 -28.93 12.64 -10.91
C GLU A 142 -27.63 12.32 -11.68
N LEU A 143 -26.97 11.20 -11.36
CA LEU A 143 -25.77 10.71 -12.05
C LEU A 143 -26.07 10.25 -13.49
N GLU A 144 -27.28 9.78 -13.78
CA GLU A 144 -27.71 9.47 -15.16
C GLU A 144 -27.93 10.73 -16.00
N LYS A 145 -28.41 11.82 -15.39
CA LYS A 145 -28.72 13.08 -16.10
C LYS A 145 -27.50 13.95 -16.37
N GLU A 146 -26.50 13.93 -15.48
CA GLU A 146 -25.22 14.59 -15.70
C GLU A 146 -24.07 13.58 -15.64
N PRO A 147 -23.70 12.92 -16.75
CA PRO A 147 -22.53 12.08 -16.76
C PRO A 147 -21.32 12.95 -16.43
N VAL A 148 -20.68 12.66 -15.29
CA VAL A 148 -19.42 13.25 -14.87
C VAL A 148 -18.39 12.99 -15.97
N LYS A 149 -18.17 13.99 -16.83
CA LYS A 149 -17.08 13.99 -17.79
C LYS A 149 -15.79 14.23 -17.01
N GLN A 150 -15.24 13.17 -16.44
CA GLN A 150 -13.85 13.16 -15.99
C GLN A 150 -12.95 13.19 -17.22
N ASP A 151 -12.84 14.37 -17.81
CA ASP A 151 -11.89 14.67 -18.86
C ASP A 151 -10.49 14.86 -18.22
N LEU A 152 -9.96 13.80 -17.62
CA LEU A 152 -8.53 13.68 -17.32
C LEU A 152 -7.81 13.36 -18.64
N GLY A 153 -7.70 14.40 -19.46
CA GLY A 153 -7.12 14.39 -20.79
C GLY A 153 -5.60 14.28 -20.76
N TYR A 154 -5.07 13.06 -20.77
CA TYR A 154 -3.77 12.74 -21.37
C TYR A 154 -3.70 11.24 -21.67
N GLY A 155 -4.30 10.80 -22.78
CA GLY A 155 -4.20 9.38 -23.19
C GLY A 155 -5.31 8.80 -24.08
N SER A 156 -6.19 9.61 -24.69
CA SER A 156 -7.16 9.05 -25.64
C SER A 156 -6.48 8.73 -26.97
N ARG A 157 -6.71 7.51 -27.47
CA ARG A 157 -6.29 6.95 -28.77
C ARG A 157 -6.48 7.87 -29.99
N SER A 158 -7.28 8.93 -29.86
CA SER A 158 -7.51 10.00 -30.83
C SER A 158 -6.35 11.03 -30.95
N SER A 159 -5.53 11.25 -29.92
CA SER A 159 -4.44 12.22 -29.96
C SER A 159 -3.14 11.66 -30.60
N ALA A 160 -3.02 10.35 -30.72
CA ALA A 160 -1.86 9.69 -31.35
C ALA A 160 -1.70 10.06 -32.84
N TRP A 161 -2.82 10.27 -33.55
CA TRP A 161 -2.76 10.66 -34.97
C TRP A 161 -2.36 12.13 -35.13
N VAL A 162 -2.79 13.01 -34.22
CA VAL A 162 -2.38 14.44 -34.19
C VAL A 162 -0.88 14.57 -33.94
N ILE A 163 -0.34 13.82 -32.97
CA ILE A 163 1.10 13.81 -32.70
C ILE A 163 1.88 13.27 -33.91
N THR A 164 1.40 12.22 -34.55
CA THR A 164 2.00 11.67 -35.77
C THR A 164 2.03 12.71 -36.91
N LEU A 165 0.95 13.45 -37.13
CA LEU A 165 0.89 14.51 -38.15
C LEU A 165 1.87 15.66 -37.86
N ILE A 166 1.98 16.06 -36.59
CA ILE A 166 2.94 17.10 -36.17
C ILE A 166 4.38 16.62 -36.42
N MET A 167 4.71 15.37 -36.08
CA MET A 167 6.04 14.81 -36.33
C MET A 167 6.39 14.73 -37.81
N ILE A 168 5.43 14.35 -38.67
CA ILE A 168 5.62 14.32 -40.13
C ILE A 168 5.83 15.74 -40.67
N ALA A 169 5.05 16.73 -40.20
CA ALA A 169 5.21 18.12 -40.61
C ALA A 169 6.58 18.70 -40.21
N ILE A 170 7.03 18.44 -38.99
CA ILE A 170 8.36 18.86 -38.52
C ILE A 170 9.46 18.20 -39.36
N PHE A 171 9.34 16.90 -39.61
CA PHE A 171 10.31 16.18 -40.43
C PHE A 171 10.37 16.70 -41.87
N GLY A 172 9.21 17.02 -42.46
CA GLY A 172 9.12 17.63 -43.80
C GLY A 172 9.80 19.00 -43.87
N VAL A 173 9.62 19.85 -42.86
CA VAL A 173 10.28 21.17 -42.79
C VAL A 173 11.80 21.02 -42.65
N VAL A 174 12.26 20.07 -41.84
CA VAL A 174 13.70 19.80 -41.68
C VAL A 174 14.31 19.27 -42.97
N LEU A 175 13.65 18.36 -43.69
CA LEU A 175 14.13 17.85 -44.97
C LEU A 175 14.14 18.93 -46.05
N ALA A 176 13.07 19.72 -46.17
CA ALA A 176 13.01 20.81 -47.15
C ALA A 176 14.05 21.90 -46.85
N GLY A 177 14.22 22.26 -45.57
CA GLY A 177 15.26 23.18 -45.12
C GLY A 177 16.67 22.64 -45.39
N GLY A 178 16.89 21.34 -45.14
CA GLY A 178 18.14 20.67 -45.42
C GLY A 178 18.49 20.64 -46.92
N MET A 179 17.53 20.33 -47.78
CA MET A 179 17.72 20.36 -49.25
C MET A 179 17.97 21.77 -49.76
N ALA A 180 17.26 22.77 -49.25
CA ALA A 180 17.48 24.17 -49.62
C ALA A 180 18.88 24.66 -49.20
N PHE A 181 19.33 24.28 -48.00
CA PHE A 181 20.68 24.58 -47.53
C PHE A 181 21.75 23.89 -48.37
N PHE A 182 21.57 22.61 -48.71
CA PHE A 182 22.50 21.87 -49.55
C PHE A 182 22.62 22.47 -50.96
N ASN A 183 21.48 22.81 -51.59
CA ASN A 183 21.46 23.48 -52.90
C ASN A 183 22.11 24.87 -52.86
N HIS A 184 21.98 25.60 -51.75
CA HIS A 184 22.64 26.89 -51.57
C HIS A 184 24.16 26.73 -51.47
N VAL A 185 24.63 25.74 -50.69
CA VAL A 185 26.06 25.43 -50.55
C VAL A 185 26.68 24.99 -51.87
N GLU A 186 25.99 24.16 -52.66
CA GLU A 186 26.44 23.79 -54.01
C GLU A 186 26.49 24.99 -54.96
N GLY A 187 25.51 25.91 -54.86
CA GLY A 187 25.51 27.16 -55.61
C GLY A 187 26.70 28.07 -55.27
N GLU A 188 27.03 28.20 -53.98
CA GLU A 188 28.21 28.94 -53.52
C GLU A 188 29.52 28.27 -53.98
N ALA A 189 29.57 26.93 -54.01
CA ALA A 189 30.73 26.20 -54.50
C ALA A 189 30.93 26.39 -56.02
N ALA A 190 29.85 26.36 -56.80
CA ALA A 190 29.89 26.52 -58.26
C ALA A 190 30.30 27.94 -58.69
N THR A 191 29.86 28.97 -57.97
CA THR A 191 30.23 30.37 -58.24
C THR A 191 31.72 30.62 -57.95
N LYS A 192 32.22 30.16 -56.80
CA LYS A 192 33.66 30.25 -56.46
C LYS A 192 34.55 29.48 -57.43
N ALA A 193 34.09 28.35 -57.98
CA ALA A 193 34.83 27.60 -58.99
C ALA A 193 34.93 28.36 -60.32
N ARG A 194 33.86 29.02 -60.76
CA ARG A 194 33.86 29.85 -61.98
C ARG A 194 34.74 31.09 -61.86
N GLU A 195 34.74 31.76 -60.70
CA GLU A 195 35.61 32.91 -60.44
C GLU A 195 37.10 32.52 -60.49
N LYS A 196 37.48 31.37 -59.90
CA LYS A 196 38.86 30.86 -59.98
C LYS A 196 39.28 30.52 -61.41
N ALA A 197 38.40 29.93 -62.21
CA ALA A 197 38.67 29.60 -63.62
C ALA A 197 38.79 30.86 -64.51
N ALA A 198 38.05 31.93 -64.19
CA ALA A 198 38.16 33.20 -64.89
C ALA A 198 39.45 33.96 -64.57
N LYS A 199 39.97 33.82 -63.35
CA LYS A 199 41.20 34.51 -62.90
C LYS A 199 42.50 33.80 -63.31
N SER A 200 42.42 32.54 -63.76
CA SER A 200 43.57 31.76 -64.22
C SER A 200 43.80 31.78 -65.74
N ARG A 201 43.05 32.59 -66.49
CA ARG A 201 43.23 32.87 -67.93
C ARG A 201 43.75 34.28 -68.12
#